data_AF-A0A538CB42-F1
#
_entry.id   AF-A0A538CB42-F1
#
_cell.length_a   1.000
_cell.length_b   1.000
_cell.length_c   1.000
_cell.angle_alpha   90.00
_cell.angle_beta   90.00
_cell.angle_gamma   90.00
#
_symmetry.space_group_name_H-M   'P 1'
#
loop_
_entity.id
_entity.type
_entity.pdbx_description
1 polymer ?
#
loop_
_entity_poly.entity_id
_entity_poly.type
_entity_poly.pdbx_seq_one_letter_code
_entity_poly.pdbx_strand_id
1 'polypeptide(L)'
;MRNTRQPFQKGFLQGGPLVNAMIATKGRFPGGRWSWHRNDDKPMFIGDTKDKYPKPDGKYTFDKLSSVYITGNATRDDAPNHIRVQKDVPREVAETWVWMCPAGVYEIPDDAPEHGNVDLIVNYTNCVQCGAITAKGGRLTPPEGGDGPLYTQT
;
A
#
# COMPACT_ATOMS: atom_id res chain seq x y z
N MET A 1 -11.32 -7.21 21.62
CA MET A 1 -10.63 -6.66 20.43
C MET A 1 -10.58 -7.61 19.24
N ARG A 2 -10.51 -8.94 19.42
CA ARG A 2 -10.45 -9.89 18.28
C ARG A 2 -11.54 -9.73 17.20
N ASN A 3 -12.72 -9.21 17.55
CA ASN A 3 -13.89 -9.06 16.68
C ASN A 3 -14.13 -7.61 16.22
N THR A 4 -13.29 -6.63 16.57
CA THR A 4 -13.62 -5.21 16.31
C THR A 4 -13.49 -4.82 14.84
N ARG A 5 -12.75 -5.59 14.04
CA ARG A 5 -12.64 -5.33 12.59
C ARG A 5 -13.83 -5.95 11.84
N GLN A 6 -14.27 -7.13 12.26
CA GLN A 6 -15.24 -8.03 11.61
C GLN A 6 -16.57 -7.38 11.22
N PRO A 7 -17.21 -6.56 12.08
CA PRO A 7 -18.44 -5.88 11.71
C PRO A 7 -18.31 -4.93 10.50
N PHE A 8 -17.11 -4.35 10.27
CA PHE A 8 -16.91 -3.39 9.18
C PHE A 8 -16.88 -4.01 7.79
N GLN A 9 -16.93 -5.34 7.65
CA GLN A 9 -17.14 -5.97 6.33
C GLN A 9 -18.48 -5.59 5.70
N LYS A 10 -19.47 -5.27 6.54
CA LYS A 10 -20.80 -4.85 6.12
C LYS A 10 -20.91 -3.31 5.97
N GLY A 11 -19.77 -2.62 5.98
CA GLY A 11 -19.67 -1.17 5.87
C GLY A 11 -19.57 -0.45 7.21
N PHE A 12 -19.15 0.81 7.14
CA PHE A 12 -18.87 1.65 8.32
C PHE A 12 -20.11 1.86 9.20
N LEU A 13 -21.25 2.20 8.58
CA LEU A 13 -22.50 2.52 9.29
C LEU A 13 -23.09 1.31 10.04
N GLN A 14 -23.00 0.11 9.46
CA GLN A 14 -23.48 -1.11 10.11
C GLN A 14 -22.48 -1.64 11.14
N GLY A 15 -21.18 -1.51 10.88
CA GLY A 15 -20.13 -1.99 11.77
C GLY A 15 -19.98 -1.16 13.05
N GLY A 16 -20.16 0.15 12.97
CA GLY A 16 -19.95 1.08 14.09
C GLY A 16 -20.73 0.75 15.36
N PRO A 17 -22.07 0.64 15.33
CA PRO A 17 -22.88 0.29 16.49
C PRO A 17 -22.47 -1.05 17.12
N LEU A 18 -22.19 -2.04 16.27
CA LEU A 18 -21.76 -3.38 16.65
C LEU A 18 -20.42 -3.37 17.40
N VAL A 19 -19.44 -2.62 16.89
CA VAL A 19 -18.13 -2.49 17.53
C VAL A 19 -18.22 -1.74 18.85
N ASN A 20 -19.04 -0.69 18.93
CA ASN A 20 -19.27 0.04 20.17
C ASN A 20 -19.91 -0.86 21.24
N ALA A 21 -20.90 -1.68 20.88
CA ALA A 21 -21.47 -2.69 21.78
C ALA A 21 -20.42 -3.70 22.25
N MET A 22 -19.56 -4.19 21.35
CA MET A 22 -18.45 -5.07 21.71
C MET A 22 -17.45 -4.40 22.66
N ILE A 23 -17.13 -3.12 22.46
CA ILE A 23 -16.21 -2.39 23.33
C ILE A 23 -16.83 -2.19 24.71
N ALA A 24 -18.08 -1.70 24.77
CA ALA A 24 -18.81 -1.45 26.02
C ALA A 24 -18.95 -2.72 26.87
N THR A 25 -19.19 -3.87 26.23
CA THR A 25 -19.35 -5.16 26.90
C THR A 25 -18.02 -5.90 27.12
N LYS A 26 -16.89 -5.25 26.82
CA LYS A 26 -15.53 -5.86 26.88
C LYS A 26 -15.42 -7.14 26.04
N GLY A 27 -16.17 -7.22 24.94
CA GLY A 27 -16.19 -8.33 24.00
C GLY A 27 -17.11 -9.48 24.41
N ARG A 28 -17.95 -9.30 25.43
CA ARG A 28 -18.94 -10.31 25.86
C ARG A 28 -20.15 -10.36 24.93
N PHE A 29 -20.53 -9.24 24.31
CA PHE A 29 -21.67 -9.18 23.41
C PHE A 29 -21.48 -8.19 22.24
N PRO A 30 -21.76 -8.59 20.99
CA PRO A 30 -21.96 -9.97 20.56
C PRO A 30 -20.66 -10.78 20.67
N GLY A 31 -20.76 -11.95 21.32
CA GLY A 31 -19.63 -12.82 21.62
C GLY A 31 -19.21 -13.71 20.45
N GLY A 32 -18.43 -14.76 20.75
CA GLY A 32 -17.99 -15.75 19.76
C GLY A 32 -16.84 -15.30 18.87
N ARG A 33 -16.56 -16.08 17.81
CA ARG A 33 -15.52 -15.80 16.81
C ARG A 33 -16.21 -15.44 15.50
N TRP A 34 -15.95 -14.25 15.01
CA TRP A 34 -16.52 -13.78 13.75
C TRP A 34 -15.54 -14.07 12.61
N SER A 35 -16.05 -14.58 11.49
CA SER A 35 -15.24 -14.86 10.31
C SER A 35 -14.73 -13.57 9.67
N TRP A 36 -13.55 -13.64 9.07
CA TRP A 36 -13.01 -12.57 8.22
C TRP A 36 -12.73 -13.12 6.83
N HIS A 37 -13.06 -12.37 5.76
CA HIS A 37 -12.66 -12.74 4.41
C HIS A 37 -11.16 -12.50 4.24
N ARG A 38 -10.49 -13.26 3.39
CA ARG A 38 -9.09 -12.99 3.04
C ARG A 38 -8.98 -11.61 2.37
N ASN A 39 -8.10 -10.74 2.89
CA ASN A 39 -7.99 -9.36 2.39
C ASN A 39 -7.35 -9.32 0.98
N ASP A 40 -6.48 -10.29 0.69
CA ASP A 40 -5.76 -10.48 -0.55
C ASP A 40 -6.66 -10.98 -1.70
N ASP A 41 -7.76 -11.68 -1.39
CA ASP A 41 -8.69 -12.25 -2.39
C ASP A 41 -9.54 -11.18 -3.10
N LYS A 42 -9.60 -9.95 -2.60
CA LYS A 42 -10.40 -8.89 -3.24
C LYS A 42 -9.78 -8.49 -4.59
N PRO A 43 -10.53 -8.52 -5.70
CA PRO A 43 -9.97 -8.18 -7.01
C PRO A 43 -9.49 -6.73 -7.05
N MET A 44 -8.39 -6.52 -7.78
CA MET A 44 -7.92 -5.19 -8.12
C MET A 44 -8.77 -4.63 -9.26
N PHE A 45 -9.02 -3.33 -9.24
CA PHE A 45 -9.77 -2.64 -10.28
C PHE A 45 -9.24 -1.22 -10.42
N ILE A 46 -9.35 -0.67 -11.62
CA ILE A 46 -9.02 0.72 -11.90
C ILE A 46 -10.32 1.52 -11.80
N GLY A 47 -10.38 2.45 -10.85
CA GLY A 47 -11.51 3.37 -10.66
C GLY A 47 -11.16 4.81 -11.02
N ASP A 48 -12.13 5.70 -10.84
CA ASP A 48 -12.04 7.16 -11.07
C ASP A 48 -11.46 7.94 -9.88
N THR A 49 -11.04 7.24 -8.82
CA THR A 49 -10.64 7.90 -7.56
C THR A 49 -9.37 8.71 -7.75
N LYS A 50 -8.48 8.29 -8.65
CA LYS A 50 -7.26 9.00 -8.98
C LYS A 50 -7.52 10.44 -9.45
N ASP A 51 -8.62 10.64 -10.19
CA ASP A 51 -8.97 11.92 -10.81
C ASP A 51 -9.45 12.96 -9.78
N LYS A 52 -9.74 12.52 -8.55
CA LYS A 52 -10.22 13.36 -7.44
C LYS A 52 -9.10 13.84 -6.52
N TYR A 53 -7.87 13.31 -6.65
CA TYR A 53 -6.76 13.76 -5.82
C TYR A 53 -6.26 15.14 -6.25
N PRO A 54 -6.06 16.09 -5.31
CA PRO A 54 -5.48 17.38 -5.65
C PRO A 54 -4.02 17.20 -6.08
N LYS A 55 -3.58 18.06 -6.99
CA LYS A 55 -2.15 18.17 -7.31
C LYS A 55 -1.39 18.67 -6.07
N PRO A 56 -0.16 18.19 -5.82
CA PRO A 56 0.68 18.69 -4.74
C PRO A 56 0.86 20.21 -4.80
N ASP A 57 0.64 20.88 -3.68
CA ASP A 57 0.79 22.34 -3.52
C ASP A 57 2.10 22.74 -2.83
N GLY A 58 2.86 21.77 -2.32
CA GLY A 58 4.13 21.99 -1.61
C GLY A 58 3.98 22.62 -0.23
N LYS A 59 2.74 22.74 0.29
CA LYS A 59 2.44 23.34 1.60
C LYS A 59 1.68 22.39 2.51
N TYR A 60 0.56 21.85 2.02
CA TYR A 60 -0.25 20.87 2.74
C TYR A 60 -0.23 19.50 2.07
N THR A 61 0.05 19.47 0.77
CA THR A 61 0.09 18.28 -0.07
C THR A 61 1.41 18.25 -0.82
N PHE A 62 2.04 17.08 -0.81
CA PHE A 62 3.39 16.88 -1.34
C PHE A 62 3.36 15.68 -2.29
N ASP A 63 4.27 15.68 -3.26
CA ASP A 63 4.47 14.52 -4.12
C ASP A 63 5.16 13.38 -3.35
N LYS A 64 5.16 12.18 -3.93
CA LYS A 64 5.75 11.00 -3.28
C LYS A 64 7.26 11.12 -3.14
N LEU A 65 7.97 11.74 -4.09
CA LEU A 65 9.43 11.78 -4.08
C LEU A 65 9.95 12.77 -3.03
N SER A 66 9.35 13.95 -2.90
CA SER A 66 9.65 14.85 -1.79
C SER A 66 9.33 14.22 -0.43
N SER A 67 8.27 13.40 -0.37
CA SER A 67 7.93 12.62 0.83
C SER A 67 8.97 11.52 1.13
N VAL A 68 9.56 10.88 0.12
CA VAL A 68 10.66 9.91 0.32
C VAL A 68 11.91 10.60 0.82
N TYR A 69 12.24 11.77 0.26
CA TYR A 69 13.42 12.54 0.67
C TYR A 69 13.41 12.84 2.18
N ILE A 70 12.27 13.27 2.73
CA ILE A 70 12.18 13.58 4.17
C ILE A 70 12.24 12.34 5.08
N THR A 71 12.09 11.12 4.54
CA THR A 71 12.33 9.90 5.32
C THR A 71 13.81 9.68 5.62
N GLY A 72 14.71 10.46 4.98
CA GLY A 72 16.15 10.26 5.09
C GLY A 72 16.61 8.96 4.43
N ASN A 73 15.90 8.47 3.42
CA ASN A 73 16.26 7.23 2.74
C ASN A 73 17.69 7.31 2.18
N ALA A 74 18.55 6.40 2.66
CA ALA A 74 19.98 6.39 2.39
C ALA A 74 20.44 5.17 1.58
N THR A 75 19.50 4.55 0.84
CA THR A 75 19.81 3.43 -0.05
C THR A 75 20.75 3.87 -1.17
N ARG A 76 21.83 3.12 -1.40
CA ARG A 76 22.77 3.41 -2.50
C ARG A 76 22.17 3.01 -3.86
N ASP A 77 22.52 3.73 -4.91
CA ASP A 77 22.05 3.41 -6.27
C ASP A 77 22.59 2.08 -6.80
N ASP A 78 23.79 1.69 -6.35
CA ASP A 78 24.43 0.43 -6.70
C ASP A 78 24.00 -0.75 -5.81
N ALA A 79 23.12 -0.51 -4.83
CA ALA A 79 22.61 -1.56 -3.96
C ALA A 79 21.82 -2.61 -4.78
N PRO A 80 21.89 -3.89 -4.42
CA PRO A 80 21.15 -4.92 -5.10
C PRO A 80 19.63 -4.72 -4.96
N ASN A 81 18.89 -4.91 -6.05
CA ASN A 81 17.43 -4.83 -6.02
C ASN A 81 16.84 -5.91 -5.09
N HIS A 82 16.23 -5.45 -3.99
CA HIS A 82 15.63 -6.26 -2.94
C HIS A 82 14.13 -6.53 -3.16
N ILE A 83 13.57 -6.09 -4.29
CA ILE A 83 12.17 -6.26 -4.67
C ILE A 83 12.06 -7.35 -5.72
N ARG A 84 11.29 -8.39 -5.43
CA ARG A 84 11.05 -9.53 -6.32
C ARG A 84 9.60 -9.47 -6.82
N VAL A 85 9.45 -8.96 -8.04
CA VAL A 85 8.18 -8.80 -8.74
C VAL A 85 8.33 -9.22 -10.21
N GLN A 86 7.23 -9.62 -10.83
CA GLN A 86 7.14 -9.67 -12.30
C GLN A 86 7.09 -8.24 -12.83
N LYS A 87 7.79 -7.96 -13.93
CA LYS A 87 7.80 -6.64 -14.57
C LYS A 87 6.74 -6.52 -15.65
N ASP A 88 6.55 -7.56 -16.45
CA ASP A 88 5.41 -7.70 -17.36
C ASP A 88 4.19 -8.15 -16.56
N VAL A 89 3.26 -7.23 -16.30
CA VAL A 89 2.07 -7.50 -15.46
C VAL A 89 0.82 -6.84 -16.05
N PRO A 90 -0.39 -7.37 -15.76
CA PRO A 90 -1.63 -6.71 -16.19
C PRO A 90 -1.72 -5.27 -15.69
N ARG A 91 -2.29 -4.37 -16.51
CA ARG A 91 -2.43 -2.94 -16.21
C ARG A 91 -3.05 -2.67 -14.84
N GLU A 92 -4.04 -3.43 -14.42
CA GLU A 92 -4.71 -3.28 -13.13
C GLU A 92 -3.77 -3.57 -11.94
N VAL A 93 -2.85 -4.52 -12.11
CA VAL A 93 -1.83 -4.85 -11.11
C VAL A 93 -0.83 -3.72 -11.02
N ALA A 94 -0.33 -3.25 -12.17
CA ALA A 94 0.63 -2.15 -12.24
C ALA A 94 0.06 -0.87 -11.60
N GLU A 95 -1.15 -0.45 -11.98
CA GLU A 95 -1.83 0.71 -11.39
C GLU A 95 -2.01 0.54 -9.88
N THR A 96 -2.44 -0.65 -9.43
CA THR A 96 -2.58 -0.92 -8.00
C THR A 96 -1.26 -0.72 -7.26
N TRP A 97 -0.14 -1.21 -7.82
CA TRP A 97 1.17 -1.05 -7.19
C TRP A 97 1.65 0.41 -7.19
N VAL A 98 1.43 1.16 -8.28
CA VAL A 98 1.75 2.60 -8.37
C VAL A 98 1.01 3.38 -7.27
N TRP A 99 -0.29 3.14 -7.10
CA TRP A 99 -1.11 3.89 -6.13
C TRP A 99 -0.92 3.41 -4.69
N MET A 100 -0.77 2.10 -4.48
CA MET A 100 -0.58 1.52 -3.14
C MET A 100 0.82 1.76 -2.57
N CYS A 101 1.85 1.89 -3.42
CA CYS A 101 3.20 2.19 -2.97
C CYS A 101 3.28 3.65 -2.48
N PRO A 102 3.70 3.89 -1.23
CA PRO A 102 3.82 5.26 -0.70
C PRO A 102 5.04 6.01 -1.24
N ALA A 103 5.99 5.32 -1.89
CA ALA A 103 7.34 5.84 -2.14
C ALA A 103 7.70 5.97 -3.63
N GLY A 104 6.75 5.79 -4.56
CA GLY A 104 7.05 5.91 -5.99
C GLY A 104 8.09 4.89 -6.48
N VAL A 105 8.04 3.67 -5.95
CA VAL A 105 8.95 2.58 -6.35
C VAL A 105 8.53 1.97 -7.69
N TYR A 106 7.24 2.00 -8.01
CA TYR A 106 6.70 1.41 -9.23
C TYR A 106 6.19 2.51 -10.12
N GLU A 107 6.58 2.44 -11.40
CA GLU A 107 6.20 3.41 -12.43
C GLU A 107 5.75 2.67 -13.68
N ILE A 108 4.70 3.20 -14.31
CA ILE A 108 4.22 2.74 -15.61
C ILE A 108 4.80 3.71 -16.65
N PRO A 109 5.53 3.23 -17.67
CA PRO A 109 6.03 4.08 -18.75
C PRO A 109 4.92 4.87 -19.44
N ASP A 110 5.23 6.08 -19.90
CA ASP A 110 4.25 6.95 -20.59
C ASP A 110 3.74 6.36 -21.91
N ASP A 111 4.54 5.50 -22.56
CA ASP A 111 4.21 4.79 -23.80
C ASP A 111 3.54 3.42 -23.57
N ALA A 112 3.28 3.05 -22.30
CA ALA A 112 2.64 1.78 -21.98
C ALA A 112 1.18 1.73 -22.47
N PRO A 113 0.70 0.56 -22.92
CA PRO A 113 -0.66 0.41 -23.41
C PRO A 113 -1.71 0.68 -22.32
N GLU A 114 -2.86 1.19 -22.73
CA GLU A 114 -4.01 1.44 -21.83
C GLU A 114 -4.64 0.12 -21.32
N HIS A 115 -4.46 -0.98 -22.06
CA HIS A 115 -5.04 -2.28 -21.76
C HIS A 115 -4.02 -3.41 -21.98
N GLY A 116 -4.20 -4.51 -21.24
CA GLY A 116 -3.33 -5.68 -21.32
C GLY A 116 -2.16 -5.60 -20.34
N ASN A 117 -1.06 -6.26 -20.68
CA ASN A 117 0.14 -6.22 -19.86
C ASN A 117 0.96 -4.94 -20.14
N VAL A 118 1.66 -4.48 -19.11
CA VAL A 118 2.58 -3.35 -19.15
C VAL A 118 3.93 -3.74 -18.56
N ASP A 119 5.00 -3.21 -19.13
CA ASP A 119 6.36 -3.34 -18.61
C ASP A 119 6.59 -2.31 -17.50
N LEU A 120 6.63 -2.78 -16.26
CA LEU A 120 6.77 -1.95 -15.08
C LEU A 120 8.24 -1.56 -14.81
N ILE A 121 8.47 -0.28 -14.53
CA ILE A 121 9.74 0.25 -14.03
C ILE A 121 9.75 0.12 -12.50
N VAL A 122 10.87 -0.36 -11.95
CA VAL A 122 11.03 -0.59 -10.51
C VAL A 122 12.24 0.18 -9.96
N ASN A 123 11.96 1.33 -9.35
CA ASN A 123 12.91 2.24 -8.71
C ASN A 123 13.11 1.83 -7.24
N TYR A 124 13.80 0.72 -7.03
CA TYR A 124 13.94 0.07 -5.73
C TYR A 124 14.68 0.91 -4.68
N THR A 125 15.51 1.86 -5.09
CA THR A 125 16.26 2.77 -4.21
C THR A 125 15.32 3.65 -3.39
N ASN A 126 14.13 3.99 -3.91
CA ASN A 126 13.12 4.76 -3.18
C ASN A 126 12.40 3.96 -2.08
N CYS A 127 12.61 2.65 -1.96
CA CYS A 127 11.80 1.79 -1.10
C CYS A 127 11.93 2.14 0.40
N VAL A 128 10.79 2.47 1.02
CA VAL A 128 10.67 2.72 2.47
C VAL A 128 10.32 1.46 3.29
N GLN A 129 10.46 0.26 2.69
CA GLN A 129 10.32 -1.04 3.36
C GLN A 129 8.95 -1.31 4.03
N CYS A 130 7.86 -0.66 3.58
CA CYS A 130 6.53 -0.80 4.19
C CYS A 130 5.85 -2.17 4.00
N GLY A 131 6.27 -2.97 3.02
CA GLY A 131 5.70 -4.28 2.72
C GLY A 131 4.30 -4.29 2.06
N ALA A 132 3.71 -3.13 1.74
CA ALA A 132 2.32 -3.03 1.26
C ALA A 132 2.02 -3.93 0.04
N ILE A 133 2.92 -3.96 -0.94
CA ILE A 133 2.78 -4.76 -2.17
C ILE A 133 2.78 -6.28 -1.96
N THR A 134 3.21 -6.77 -0.79
CA THR A 134 3.13 -8.21 -0.46
C THR A 134 1.70 -8.74 -0.41
N ALA A 135 0.73 -7.86 -0.15
CA ALA A 135 -0.68 -8.23 -0.21
C ALA A 135 -1.17 -8.52 -1.63
N LYS A 136 -0.44 -8.09 -2.67
CA LYS A 136 -0.85 -8.16 -4.09
C LYS A 136 0.27 -8.68 -5.01
N GLY A 137 0.99 -9.69 -4.56
CA GLY A 137 1.85 -10.52 -5.43
C GLY A 137 3.32 -10.11 -5.50
N GLY A 138 3.72 -8.97 -4.94
CA GLY A 138 5.13 -8.63 -4.85
C GLY A 138 5.80 -9.22 -3.61
N ARG A 139 7.11 -9.46 -3.65
CA ARG A 139 7.87 -9.95 -2.48
C ARG A 139 9.02 -9.02 -2.17
N LEU A 140 9.07 -8.50 -0.95
CA LEU A 140 10.22 -7.78 -0.43
C LEU A 140 11.17 -8.79 0.22
N THR A 141 12.44 -8.72 -0.15
CA THR A 141 13.54 -9.32 0.61
C THR A 141 14.25 -8.22 1.40
N PRO A 142 14.91 -8.55 2.53
CA PRO A 142 15.74 -7.57 3.22
C PRO A 142 16.81 -7.00 2.28
N PRO A 143 16.99 -5.67 2.21
CA PRO A 143 18.13 -5.05 1.52
C PRO A 143 19.42 -5.21 2.34
N GLU A 144 20.52 -4.63 1.84
CA GLU A 144 21.77 -4.59 2.58
C GLU A 144 21.63 -3.78 3.88
N GLY A 145 22.48 -4.08 4.86
CA GLY A 145 22.45 -3.41 6.16
C GLY A 145 22.78 -1.92 6.00
N GLY A 146 21.91 -1.05 6.49
CA GLY A 146 22.05 0.41 6.41
C GLY A 146 21.22 1.05 5.29
N ASP A 147 20.67 0.27 4.36
CA ASP A 147 19.78 0.78 3.32
C ASP A 147 18.35 1.00 3.84
N GLY A 148 17.67 1.99 3.26
CA GLY A 148 16.29 2.33 3.54
C GLY A 148 16.12 3.63 4.34
N PRO A 149 14.92 3.86 4.90
CA PRO A 149 14.57 5.11 5.57
C PRO A 149 15.28 5.28 6.92
N LEU A 150 15.67 6.51 7.24
CA LEU A 150 16.31 6.90 8.49
C LEU A 150 15.33 7.73 9.35
N TYR A 151 14.31 7.06 9.88
CA TYR A 151 13.30 7.72 10.71
C TYR A 151 13.87 8.19 12.04
N THR A 152 13.76 9.49 12.30
CA THR A 152 14.09 10.12 13.59
C THR A 152 12.82 10.59 14.29
N GLN A 153 12.73 10.38 15.61
CA GLN A 153 11.74 11.10 16.41
C GLN A 153 12.34 12.47 16.75
N THR A 154 11.98 13.47 15.95
CA THR A 154 12.26 14.89 16.22
C THR A 154 11.18 15.50 17.08
#